data_AF-A0A7H8QFV1-F1
#
_entry.id   AF-A0A7H8QFV1-F1
#
_cell.length_a   1.000
_cell.length_b   1.000
_cell.length_c   1.000
_cell.angle_alpha   90.00
_cell.angle_beta   90.00
_cell.angle_gamma   90.00
#
_symmetry.space_group_name_H-M   'P 1'
#
loop_
_entity.id
_entity.type
_entity.pdbx_description
1 polymer ?
#
loop_
_entity_poly.entity_id
_entity_poly.type
_entity_poly.pdbx_seq_one_letter_code
_entity_poly.pdbx_strand_id
1 'polypeptide(L)'
;MKLSQKLTKEAVEPFFNGWDSLKETIEPSFRDRDGTAQQALLNGIKLYKQLLAHCDFEIIPLNGRERLAFIEQRPTNYAAFRQLDELFSEMKKGIASKRIQLKRNEQ
;
A
#
# COMPACT_ATOMS: atom_id res chain seq x y z
N MET A 1 -16.28 12.06 6.73
CA MET A 1 -16.79 10.72 6.34
C MET A 1 -16.41 9.72 7.43
N LYS A 2 -17.32 8.84 7.86
CA LYS A 2 -17.01 7.85 8.92
C LYS A 2 -16.01 6.80 8.40
N LEU A 3 -15.23 6.21 9.31
CA LEU A 3 -14.25 5.17 8.94
C LEU A 3 -14.92 3.97 8.24
N SER A 4 -16.12 3.55 8.68
CA SER A 4 -16.86 2.45 8.03
C SER A 4 -17.17 2.72 6.55
N GLN A 5 -17.40 3.98 6.18
CA GLN A 5 -17.61 4.41 4.79
C GLN A 5 -16.29 4.50 4.00
N LYS A 6 -15.17 4.85 4.65
CA LYS A 6 -13.84 4.90 4.01
C LYS A 6 -13.29 3.50 3.71
N LEU A 7 -13.63 2.52 4.54
CA LEU A 7 -13.11 1.16 4.42
C LEU A 7 -13.95 0.26 3.51
N THR A 8 -14.94 0.76 2.77
CA THR A 8 -15.71 -0.08 1.81
C THR A 8 -14.79 -0.63 0.72
N LYS A 9 -15.24 -1.67 -0.01
CA LYS A 9 -14.40 -2.27 -1.06
C LYS A 9 -14.10 -1.22 -2.14
N GLU A 10 -15.13 -0.52 -2.57
CA GLU A 10 -15.12 0.47 -3.63
C GLU A 10 -14.24 1.67 -3.28
N ALA A 11 -14.21 2.06 -2.00
CA ALA A 11 -13.39 3.18 -1.54
C ALA A 11 -11.89 2.86 -1.48
N VAL A 12 -11.52 1.59 -1.29
CA VAL A 12 -10.10 1.19 -1.15
C VAL A 12 -9.53 0.51 -2.41
N GLU A 13 -10.37 -0.05 -3.28
CA GLU A 13 -9.97 -0.74 -4.50
C GLU A 13 -9.09 0.10 -5.44
N PRO A 14 -9.31 1.43 -5.62
CA PRO A 14 -8.44 2.26 -6.45
C PRO A 14 -6.96 2.26 -6.00
N PHE A 15 -6.69 2.14 -4.70
CA PHE A 15 -5.31 2.08 -4.20
C PHE A 15 -4.63 0.75 -4.54
N PHE A 16 -5.37 -0.35 -4.50
CA PHE A 16 -4.83 -1.67 -4.83
C PHE A 16 -4.67 -1.85 -6.34
N ASN A 17 -5.63 -1.40 -7.13
CA ASN A 17 -5.51 -1.42 -8.59
C ASN A 17 -4.34 -0.54 -9.06
N GLY A 18 -4.18 0.65 -8.46
CA GLY A 18 -3.04 1.52 -8.74
C GLY A 18 -1.70 0.86 -8.38
N TRP A 19 -1.65 0.10 -7.29
CA TRP A 19 -0.46 -0.69 -6.94
C TRP A 19 -0.21 -1.81 -7.95
N ASP A 20 -1.24 -2.57 -8.31
CA ASP A 20 -1.12 -3.66 -9.29
C ASP A 20 -0.60 -3.15 -10.65
N SER A 21 -1.10 -2.02 -11.15
CA SER A 21 -0.57 -1.39 -12.37
C SER A 21 0.90 -0.93 -12.24
N LEU A 22 1.30 -0.42 -11.07
CA LEU A 22 2.70 -0.05 -10.84
C LEU A 22 3.62 -1.27 -10.80
N LYS A 23 3.16 -2.41 -10.25
CA LYS A 23 3.95 -3.66 -10.23
C LYS A 23 4.31 -4.14 -11.63
N GLU A 24 3.37 -4.04 -12.57
CA GLU A 24 3.59 -4.40 -13.98
C GLU A 24 4.70 -3.57 -14.64
N THR A 25 4.97 -2.35 -14.13
CA THR A 25 6.09 -1.51 -14.58
C THR A 25 7.38 -1.80 -13.79
N ILE A 26 7.27 -2.00 -12.47
CA ILE A 26 8.42 -2.13 -11.58
C ILE A 26 9.15 -3.47 -11.79
N GLU A 27 8.40 -4.57 -11.93
CA GLU A 27 9.00 -5.92 -12.03
C GLU A 27 9.90 -6.09 -13.25
N PRO A 28 9.49 -5.72 -14.48
CA PRO A 28 10.38 -5.76 -15.64
C PRO A 28 11.55 -4.79 -15.53
N SER A 29 11.32 -3.58 -15.00
CA SER A 29 12.35 -2.56 -14.90
C SER A 29 13.56 -2.98 -14.05
N PHE A 30 13.36 -3.77 -12.98
CA PHE A 30 14.47 -4.33 -12.21
C PHE A 30 15.29 -5.36 -12.99
N ARG A 31 14.65 -6.08 -13.92
CA ARG A 31 15.33 -7.02 -14.83
C ARG A 31 16.08 -6.26 -15.93
N ASP A 32 15.42 -5.31 -16.56
CA ASP A 32 15.89 -4.62 -17.76
C ASP A 32 16.82 -3.45 -17.45
N ARG A 33 16.86 -3.01 -16.17
CA ARG A 33 17.69 -1.90 -15.66
C ARG A 33 17.50 -0.60 -16.45
N ASP A 34 16.29 -0.36 -16.93
CA ASP A 34 15.91 0.80 -17.75
C ASP A 34 15.75 2.10 -16.93
N GLY A 35 15.89 2.03 -15.61
CA GLY A 35 15.81 3.17 -14.69
C GLY A 35 14.38 3.61 -14.33
N THR A 36 13.34 2.98 -14.89
CA THR A 36 11.94 3.38 -14.65
C THR A 36 11.40 2.91 -13.29
N ALA A 37 12.01 1.86 -12.71
CA ALA A 37 11.64 1.27 -11.42
C ALA A 37 11.67 2.29 -10.28
N GLN A 38 12.65 3.20 -10.27
CA GLN A 38 12.78 4.18 -9.19
C GLN A 38 11.55 5.10 -9.16
N GLN A 39 11.18 5.66 -10.31
CA GLN A 39 10.06 6.59 -10.39
C GLN A 39 8.72 5.87 -10.12
N ALA A 40 8.57 4.65 -10.63
CA ALA A 40 7.39 3.83 -10.36
C ALA A 40 7.29 3.44 -8.88
N LEU A 41 8.40 3.14 -8.21
CA LEU A 41 8.40 2.82 -6.78
C LEU A 41 8.12 4.05 -5.92
N LEU A 42 8.64 5.23 -6.27
CA LEU A 42 8.28 6.49 -5.62
C LEU A 42 6.77 6.79 -5.73
N ASN A 43 6.18 6.50 -6.89
CA ASN A 43 4.72 6.60 -7.08
C ASN A 43 3.98 5.60 -6.17
N GLY A 44 4.51 4.38 -6.03
CA GLY A 44 3.98 3.38 -5.11
C GLY A 44 4.01 3.82 -3.65
N ILE A 45 5.12 4.42 -3.20
CA ILE A 45 5.26 4.97 -1.83
C ILE A 45 4.21 6.06 -1.61
N LYS A 46 4.04 6.98 -2.58
CA LYS A 46 3.03 8.03 -2.49
C LYS A 46 1.62 7.44 -2.39
N LEU A 47 1.30 6.45 -3.22
CA LEU A 47 0.01 5.76 -3.21
C LEU A 47 -0.25 5.06 -1.86
N TYR A 48 0.77 4.40 -1.31
CA TYR A 48 0.69 3.75 -0.01
C TYR A 48 0.42 4.74 1.14
N LYS A 49 1.10 5.90 1.14
CA LYS A 49 0.82 6.97 2.10
C LYS A 49 -0.59 7.52 1.99
N GLN A 50 -1.11 7.66 0.77
CA GLN A 50 -2.50 8.05 0.55
C GLN A 50 -3.48 7.00 1.10
N LEU A 51 -3.19 5.71 0.94
CA LEU A 51 -3.99 4.64 1.53
C LEU A 51 -3.97 4.68 3.07
N LEU A 52 -2.81 4.91 3.69
CA LEU A 52 -2.70 5.08 5.15
C LEU A 52 -3.55 6.26 5.64
N ALA A 53 -3.44 7.42 4.97
CA ALA A 53 -4.23 8.60 5.29
C ALA A 53 -5.73 8.37 5.07
N HIS A 54 -6.11 7.66 4.00
CA HIS A 54 -7.50 7.28 3.74
C HIS A 54 -8.06 6.35 4.82
N CYS A 55 -7.21 5.52 5.43
CA CYS A 55 -7.60 4.68 6.57
C CYS A 55 -7.48 5.41 7.92
N ASP A 56 -7.29 6.73 7.94
CA ASP A 56 -7.08 7.54 9.14
C ASP A 56 -5.92 7.02 10.03
N PHE A 57 -4.96 6.31 9.44
CA PHE A 57 -3.85 5.63 10.14
C PHE A 57 -4.30 4.61 11.21
N GLU A 58 -5.56 4.18 11.18
CA GLU A 58 -6.15 3.21 12.11
C GLU A 58 -5.73 1.75 11.85
N ILE A 59 -5.02 1.52 10.74
CA ILE A 59 -4.55 0.23 10.28
C ILE A 59 -3.07 0.39 9.97
N ILE A 60 -2.24 -0.27 10.75
CA ILE A 60 -0.78 -0.19 10.63
C ILE A 60 -0.25 -1.62 10.47
N PRO A 61 0.43 -1.93 9.35
CA PRO A 61 1.10 -3.21 9.14
C PRO A 61 2.21 -3.48 10.15
N LEU A 62 2.68 -4.73 10.23
CA LEU A 62 3.75 -5.09 11.15
C LEU A 62 5.04 -4.36 10.78
N ASN A 63 5.62 -3.65 11.75
CA ASN A 63 6.80 -2.79 11.56
C ASN A 63 6.62 -1.80 10.39
N GLY A 64 5.38 -1.36 10.13
CA GLY A 64 5.04 -0.60 8.93
C GLY A 64 5.80 0.71 8.79
N ARG A 65 6.15 1.36 9.92
CA ARG A 65 6.89 2.64 9.91
C ARG A 65 8.34 2.43 9.51
N GLU A 66 9.01 1.46 10.11
CA GLU A 66 10.41 1.12 9.86
C GLU A 66 10.59 0.64 8.41
N ARG A 67 9.67 -0.20 7.95
CA ARG A 67 9.67 -0.71 6.58
C ARG A 67 9.43 0.41 5.57
N LEU A 68 8.47 1.31 5.83
CA LEU A 68 8.25 2.47 4.95
C LEU A 68 9.51 3.36 4.89
N ALA A 69 10.12 3.66 6.03
CA ALA A 69 11.35 4.46 6.09
C ALA A 69 12.51 3.79 5.31
N PHE A 70 12.64 2.47 5.39
CA PHE A 70 13.62 1.71 4.60
C PHE A 70 13.38 1.85 3.08
N ILE A 71 12.12 1.69 2.65
CA ILE A 71 11.74 1.78 1.23
C ILE A 71 12.05 3.18 0.69
N GLU A 72 11.74 4.23 1.47
CA GLU A 72 11.99 5.63 1.10
C GLU A 72 13.48 5.97 0.96
N GLN A 73 14.33 5.36 1.78
CA GLN A 73 15.77 5.57 1.70
C GLN A 73 16.40 4.85 0.49
N ARG A 74 15.75 3.80 -0.03
CA ARG A 74 16.32 2.92 -1.05
C ARG A 74 15.32 2.58 -2.17
N PRO A 75 14.73 3.57 -2.87
CA PRO A 75 13.68 3.33 -3.87
C PRO A 75 14.19 2.70 -5.18
N THR A 76 15.47 2.34 -5.26
CA THR A 76 16.13 1.67 -6.38
C THR A 76 16.44 0.21 -6.10
N ASN A 77 16.07 -0.31 -4.93
CA ASN A 77 16.36 -1.69 -4.53
C ASN A 77 15.12 -2.59 -4.72
N TYR A 78 15.31 -3.77 -5.32
CA TYR A 78 14.26 -4.78 -5.42
C TYR A 78 13.68 -5.17 -4.06
N ALA A 79 14.51 -5.16 -2.99
CA ALA A 79 14.03 -5.38 -1.64
C ALA A 79 13.01 -4.31 -1.19
N ALA A 80 13.19 -3.04 -1.58
CA ALA A 80 12.24 -1.97 -1.27
C ALA A 80 10.90 -2.20 -1.98
N PHE A 81 10.94 -2.68 -3.23
CA PHE A 81 9.74 -3.11 -3.95
C PHE A 81 8.99 -4.25 -3.24
N ARG A 82 9.70 -5.33 -2.87
CA ARG A 82 9.09 -6.47 -2.16
C ARG A 82 8.49 -6.05 -0.82
N GLN A 83 9.19 -5.21 -0.07
CA GLN A 83 8.69 -4.67 1.20
C GLN A 83 7.42 -3.83 1.00
N LEU A 84 7.36 -3.01 -0.05
CA LEU A 84 6.15 -2.23 -0.36
C LEU A 84 4.97 -3.13 -0.74
N ASP A 85 5.20 -4.18 -1.55
CA ASP A 85 4.17 -5.16 -1.94
C ASP A 85 3.55 -5.89 -0.73
N GLU A 86 4.41 -6.28 0.21
CA GLU A 86 4.00 -6.89 1.46
C GLU A 86 3.20 -5.91 2.33
N LEU A 87 3.60 -4.63 2.41
CA LEU A 87 2.84 -3.60 3.13
C LEU A 87 1.43 -3.40 2.55
N PHE A 88 1.28 -3.40 1.22
CA PHE A 88 -0.05 -3.36 0.59
C PHE A 88 -0.87 -4.61 0.92
N SER A 89 -0.25 -5.79 0.87
CA SER A 89 -0.91 -7.06 1.19
C SER A 89 -1.40 -7.11 2.64
N GLU A 90 -0.60 -6.62 3.59
CA GLU A 90 -0.96 -6.50 5.00
C GLU A 90 -2.08 -5.46 5.22
N MET A 91 -2.01 -4.31 4.56
CA MET A 91 -3.08 -3.30 4.59
C MET A 91 -4.40 -3.88 4.08
N LYS A 92 -4.39 -4.63 2.98
CA LYS A 92 -5.60 -5.25 2.42
C LYS A 92 -6.28 -6.18 3.42
N LYS A 93 -5.49 -6.99 4.13
CA LYS A 93 -5.98 -7.87 5.20
C LYS A 93 -6.51 -7.07 6.39
N GLY A 94 -5.76 -6.08 6.86
CA GLY A 94 -6.16 -5.21 7.98
C GLY A 94 -7.46 -4.45 7.72
N ILE A 95 -7.63 -3.91 6.50
CA ILE A 95 -8.87 -3.23 6.08
C ILE A 95 -10.06 -4.19 6.10
N ALA A 96 -9.91 -5.40 5.57
CA ALA A 96 -10.97 -6.40 5.60
C ALA A 96 -11.38 -6.74 7.05
N SER A 97 -10.40 -6.96 7.93
CA SER A 97 -10.66 -7.24 9.35
C SER A 97 -11.35 -6.06 10.07
N LYS A 98 -10.84 -4.83 9.92
CA LYS A 98 -11.41 -3.63 10.54
C LYS A 98 -12.84 -3.36 10.04
N ARG A 99 -13.11 -3.60 8.74
CA ARG A 99 -14.46 -3.50 8.16
C ARG A 99 -15.46 -4.43 8.84
N ILE A 100 -15.07 -5.68 9.10
CA ILE A 100 -15.92 -6.67 9.79
C ILE A 100 -16.18 -6.22 11.24
N GLN A 101 -15.16 -5.72 11.94
CA GLN A 101 -15.30 -5.20 13.31
C GLN A 101 -16.28 -4.02 13.37
N LEU A 102 -16.15 -3.04 12.46
CA LEU A 102 -17.04 -1.89 12.43
C LEU A 102 -18.50 -2.30 12.17
N LYS A 103 -18.74 -3.24 11.25
CA LYS A 103 -20.09 -3.77 11.00
C LYS A 103 -20.69 -4.45 12.24
N ARG A 104 -19.90 -5.15 13.05
CA ARG A 104 -20.37 -5.77 14.29
C ARG A 104 -20.70 -4.76 15.38
N ASN A 105 -19.95 -3.65 15.44
CA ASN A 105 -20.16 -2.60 16.44
C ASN A 105 -21.32 -1.66 16.11
N GLU A 106 -21.78 -1.68 14.86
CA GLU A 106 -22.95 -0.92 14.37
C GLU A 106 -24.27 -1.72 14.52
N GLN A 107 -24.21 -2.98 14.97
CA GLN A 107 -25.34 -3.87 15.27
C GLN A 107 -25.68 -3.85 16.76
#